data_AF-A0A5D2FLW0-F1
#
_entry.id   AF-A0A5D2FLW0-F1
#
_cell.length_a   1.000
_cell.length_b   1.000
_cell.length_c   1.000
_cell.angle_alpha   90.00
_cell.angle_beta   90.00
_cell.angle_gamma   90.00
#
_symmetry.space_group_name_H-M   'P 1'
#
loop_
_entity.id
_entity.type
_entity.pdbx_description
1 polymer ?
#
loop_
_entity_poly.entity_id
_entity_poly.type
_entity_poly.pdbx_seq_one_letter_code
_entity_poly.pdbx_strand_id
1 'polypeptide(L)'
;MDMPEVISMCFYGDPAKLSMSWSNDNPGRRFLGCNKFGSRFQKPCQFFSWFDPPLTPRSRMVLLGLLKRLRTLEDARKRERRTWFLVLVIVTVLLFSRL
;
A
#
# COMPACT_ATOMS: atom_id res chain seq x y z
N MET A 1 -4.69 5.24 -23.53
CA MET A 1 -5.31 4.56 -22.38
C MET A 1 -5.75 5.67 -21.45
N ASP A 2 -6.95 6.17 -21.71
CA ASP A 2 -7.57 7.21 -20.90
C ASP A 2 -7.75 6.68 -19.48
N MET A 3 -7.10 7.35 -18.54
CA MET A 3 -7.35 7.13 -17.12
C MET A 3 -8.78 7.64 -16.87
N PRO A 4 -9.67 6.88 -16.20
CA PRO A 4 -10.93 7.47 -15.78
C PRO A 4 -10.58 8.70 -14.94
N GLU A 5 -11.08 9.87 -15.35
CA GLU A 5 -10.88 11.13 -14.64
C GLU A 5 -11.60 11.02 -13.29
N VAL A 6 -10.93 10.43 -12.29
CA VAL A 6 -11.37 10.49 -10.90
C VAL A 6 -11.14 11.93 -10.46
N ILE A 7 -12.16 12.76 -10.63
CA ILE A 7 -12.17 14.13 -10.13
C ILE A 7 -12.14 14.06 -8.60
N SER A 8 -10.97 14.30 -8.04
CA SER A 8 -10.80 14.40 -6.59
C SER A 8 -11.26 15.78 -6.13
N MET A 9 -12.05 15.85 -5.06
CA MET A 9 -12.55 17.11 -4.51
C MET A 9 -11.78 17.49 -3.25
N CYS A 10 -11.50 18.78 -3.08
CA CYS A 10 -10.89 19.29 -1.86
C CYS A 10 -11.93 19.49 -0.74
N PHE A 11 -11.48 19.88 0.45
CA PHE A 11 -12.36 20.08 1.61
C PHE A 11 -13.37 21.22 1.46
N TYR A 12 -13.20 22.09 0.48
CA TYR A 12 -14.18 23.13 0.15
C TYR A 12 -15.19 22.70 -0.94
N GLY A 13 -15.10 21.47 -1.43
CA GLY A 13 -15.93 20.98 -2.53
C GLY A 13 -15.47 21.42 -3.92
N ASP A 14 -14.34 22.12 -4.03
CA ASP A 14 -13.74 22.46 -5.33
C ASP A 14 -12.91 21.29 -5.89
N PRO A 15 -12.84 21.12 -7.24
CA PRO A 15 -11.94 20.14 -7.85
C PRO A 15 -10.47 20.36 -7.46
N ALA A 16 -9.82 19.29 -7.02
CA ALA A 16 -8.41 19.27 -6.75
C ALA A 16 -7.61 19.24 -8.06
N LYS A 17 -6.52 20.01 -8.08
CA LYS A 17 -5.63 20.13 -9.23
C LYS A 17 -4.44 19.21 -9.08
N LEU A 18 -4.12 18.48 -10.15
CA LEU A 18 -2.88 17.72 -10.25
C LEU A 18 -1.69 18.68 -10.43
N SER A 19 -0.74 18.63 -9.51
CA SER A 19 0.46 19.46 -9.47
C SER A 19 1.72 18.59 -9.29
N MET A 20 2.88 19.16 -9.60
CA MET A 20 4.19 18.53 -9.39
C MET A 20 4.89 19.18 -8.20
N SER A 21 5.48 18.37 -7.34
CA SER A 21 6.30 18.80 -6.22
C SER A 21 7.67 19.26 -6.71
N TRP A 22 8.07 20.44 -6.20
CA TRP A 22 9.37 21.05 -6.43
C TRP A 22 10.25 21.04 -5.17
N SER A 23 9.84 20.32 -4.12
CA SER A 23 10.64 20.19 -2.90
C SER A 23 11.86 19.30 -3.14
N ASN A 24 12.97 19.59 -2.44
CA ASN A 24 14.18 18.77 -2.52
C ASN A 24 13.96 17.32 -2.09
N ASP A 25 13.04 17.07 -1.15
CA ASP A 25 12.74 15.72 -0.66
C ASP A 25 11.87 14.90 -1.63
N ASN A 26 11.12 15.56 -2.52
CA ASN A 26 10.15 14.91 -3.41
C ASN A 26 10.12 15.57 -4.79
N PRO A 27 11.27 15.73 -5.48
CA PRO A 27 11.31 16.41 -6.76
C PRO A 27 10.57 15.59 -7.82
N GLY A 28 9.73 16.25 -8.61
CA GLY A 28 9.02 15.63 -9.73
C GLY A 28 7.82 14.75 -9.36
N ARG A 29 7.60 14.47 -8.07
CA ARG A 29 6.46 13.66 -7.60
C ARG A 29 5.17 14.45 -7.76
N ARG A 30 4.10 13.82 -8.26
CA ARG A 30 2.82 14.50 -8.50
C ARG A 30 1.87 14.33 -7.31
N PHE A 31 1.05 15.34 -7.06
CA PHE A 31 0.03 15.33 -6.00
C PHE A 31 -1.22 16.08 -6.44
N LEU A 32 -2.35 15.77 -5.81
CA LEU A 32 -3.61 16.49 -5.93
C LEU A 32 -3.72 17.46 -4.77
N GLY A 33 -3.92 18.74 -5.07
CA GLY A 33 -4.07 19.81 -4.09
C GLY A 33 -5.22 20.75 -4.44
N CYS A 34 -5.77 21.44 -3.43
CA CYS A 34 -6.72 22.51 -3.69
C CYS A 34 -6.04 23.68 -4.43
N ASN A 35 -6.76 24.40 -5.29
CA ASN A 35 -6.24 25.64 -5.90
C ASN A 35 -5.90 26.73 -4.86
N LYS A 36 -6.49 26.66 -3.66
CA LYS A 36 -6.20 27.55 -2.52
C LYS A 36 -5.12 26.99 -1.58
N PHE A 37 -4.46 25.90 -1.94
CA PHE A 37 -3.38 25.31 -1.16
C PHE A 37 -2.22 26.32 -1.05
N GLY A 38 -1.78 26.62 0.18
CA GLY A 38 -0.72 27.61 0.44
C GLY A 38 -1.11 29.08 0.28
N SER A 39 -2.39 29.39 0.02
CA SER A 39 -2.86 30.78 -0.05
C SER A 39 -2.75 31.47 1.32
N ARG A 40 -2.17 32.67 1.36
CA ARG A 40 -2.08 33.52 2.56
C ARG A 40 -3.28 34.44 2.75
N PHE A 41 -4.15 34.54 1.75
CA PHE A 41 -5.25 35.52 1.71
C PHE A 41 -6.62 34.92 2.11
N GLN A 42 -6.72 33.60 2.21
CA GLN A 42 -7.90 32.86 2.69
C GLN A 42 -7.43 31.75 3.63
N LYS A 43 -8.31 31.18 4.46
CA LYS A 43 -7.98 29.96 5.22
C LYS A 43 -7.50 28.88 4.23
N PRO A 44 -6.22 28.49 4.24
CA PRO A 44 -5.69 27.63 3.20
C PRO A 44 -6.35 26.26 3.30
N CYS A 45 -6.86 25.76 2.16
CA CYS A 45 -7.30 24.38 2.10
C CYS A 45 -6.06 23.50 2.20
N GLN A 46 -5.99 22.65 3.23
CA GLN A 46 -4.86 21.74 3.44
C GLN A 46 -5.08 20.38 2.76
N PHE A 47 -6.03 20.29 1.82
CA PHE A 47 -6.22 19.06 1.04
C PHE A 47 -4.96 18.76 0.23
N PHE A 48 -4.44 17.55 0.42
CA PHE A 48 -3.27 17.02 -0.25
C PHE A 48 -3.40 15.49 -0.38
N SER A 49 -3.13 14.95 -1.56
CA SER A 49 -3.02 13.52 -1.79
C SER A 49 -1.94 13.23 -2.83
N TRP A 50 -1.09 12.23 -2.60
CA TRP A 50 -0.13 11.82 -3.61
C TRP A 50 -0.84 11.23 -4.83
N PHE A 51 -0.36 11.60 -6.02
CA PHE A 51 -0.85 11.02 -7.26
C PHE A 51 0.04 9.84 -7.65
N ASP A 52 -0.53 8.64 -7.57
CA ASP A 52 0.11 7.43 -8.07
C ASP A 52 -0.42 7.12 -9.48
N PRO A 53 0.45 7.12 -10.51
CA PRO A 53 0.01 6.78 -11.86
C PRO A 53 -0.46 5.31 -11.91
N PRO A 54 -1.35 4.97 -12.87
CA PRO A 54 -1.75 3.59 -13.06
C PRO A 54 -0.51 2.72 -13.33
N LEU A 55 -0.49 1.55 -12.69
CA LEU A 55 0.58 0.57 -12.91
C LEU A 55 0.62 0.19 -14.39
N THR A 56 1.83 0.18 -14.96
CA THR A 56 2.06 -0.35 -16.31
C THR A 56 1.71 -1.85 -16.34
N PRO A 57 1.35 -2.43 -17.49
CA PRO A 57 1.07 -3.86 -17.58
C PRO A 57 2.24 -4.72 -17.05
N ARG A 58 3.48 -4.29 -17.31
CA ARG A 58 4.69 -4.94 -16.79
C ARG A 58 4.79 -4.86 -15.27
N SER A 59 4.62 -3.67 -14.68
CA SER A 59 4.73 -3.52 -13.22
C SER A 59 3.60 -4.25 -12.49
N ARG A 60 2.39 -4.23 -13.04
CA ARG A 60 1.25 -5.03 -12.54
C ARG A 60 1.57 -6.53 -12.53
N MET A 61 2.13 -7.07 -13.62
CA MET A 61 2.50 -8.48 -13.71
C MET A 61 3.55 -8.85 -12.66
N VAL A 62 4.61 -8.04 -12.52
CA VAL A 62 5.66 -8.24 -11.51
C VAL A 62 5.06 -8.21 -10.09
N LEU A 63 4.23 -7.21 -9.77
CA LEU A 63 3.59 -7.07 -8.48
C LEU A 63 2.73 -8.30 -8.13
N LEU A 64 1.89 -8.75 -9.07
CA LEU A 64 1.06 -9.94 -8.87
C LEU A 64 1.91 -11.22 -8.70
N GLY A 65 3.00 -11.35 -9.45
CA GLY A 65 3.96 -12.44 -9.30
C GLY A 65 4.61 -12.46 -7.92
N LEU A 66 5.05 -11.30 -7.42
CA LEU A 66 5.61 -11.15 -6.08
C LEU A 66 4.58 -11.50 -4.99
N LEU A 67 3.35 -10.98 -5.09
CA LEU A 67 2.27 -11.29 -4.15
C LEU A 67 1.93 -12.79 -4.13
N LYS A 68 2.00 -13.47 -5.27
CA LYS A 68 1.83 -14.93 -5.34
C LYS A 68 2.95 -15.65 -4.59
N ARG A 69 4.21 -15.26 -4.81
CA ARG A 69 5.36 -15.86 -4.12
C ARG A 69 5.31 -15.64 -2.61
N LEU A 70 4.96 -14.43 -2.16
CA LEU A 70 4.81 -14.12 -0.74
C LEU A 70 3.79 -15.03 -0.06
N ARG A 71 2.60 -15.17 -0.66
CA ARG A 71 1.56 -16.09 -0.14
C ARG A 71 2.06 -17.53 -0.07
N THR A 72 2.75 -18.02 -1.09
CA THR A 72 3.34 -19.38 -1.07
C THR A 72 4.33 -19.54 0.09
N LEU A 73 5.19 -18.56 0.34
CA LEU A 73 6.16 -18.61 1.44
C LEU A 73 5.48 -18.54 2.81
N GLU A 74 4.47 -17.69 2.96
CA GLU A 74 3.67 -17.59 4.19
C GLU A 74 2.93 -18.90 4.49
N ASP A 75 2.34 -19.52 3.47
CA ASP A 75 1.68 -20.82 3.60
C ASP A 75 2.66 -21.94 3.98
N ALA A 76 3.84 -21.97 3.37
CA ALA A 76 4.88 -22.94 3.72
C ALA A 76 5.33 -22.79 5.18
N ARG A 77 5.60 -21.55 5.62
CA ARG A 77 5.95 -21.23 7.01
C ARG A 77 4.83 -21.62 7.99
N LYS A 78 3.57 -21.40 7.61
CA LYS A 78 2.40 -21.77 8.43
C LYS A 78 2.28 -23.29 8.58
N ARG A 79 2.53 -24.05 7.49
CA ARG A 79 2.56 -25.52 7.54
C ARG A 79 3.68 -26.03 8.42
N GLU A 80 4.88 -25.49 8.24
CA GLU A 80 6.04 -25.82 9.08
C GLU A 80 5.74 -25.59 10.56
N ARG A 81 5.21 -24.41 10.92
CA ARG A 81 4.80 -24.11 12.31
C ARG A 81 3.79 -25.13 12.85
N ARG A 82 2.78 -25.50 12.05
CA ARG A 82 1.78 -26.50 12.44
C ARG A 82 2.41 -27.88 12.64
N THR A 83 3.29 -28.30 11.74
CA THR A 83 4.00 -29.58 11.85
C THR A 83 4.86 -29.61 13.11
N TRP A 84 5.67 -28.57 13.38
CA TRP A 84 6.48 -28.51 14.60
C TRP A 84 5.65 -28.47 15.87
N PHE A 85 4.50 -27.79 15.85
CA PHE A 85 3.57 -27.82 16.98
C PHE A 85 3.04 -29.24 17.23
N LEU A 86 2.63 -29.96 16.17
CA LEU A 86 2.18 -31.35 16.28
C LEU A 86 3.28 -32.29 16.78
N VAL A 87 4.50 -32.14 16.26
CA VAL A 87 5.68 -32.91 16.70
C VAL A 87 5.95 -32.67 18.19
N LEU A 88 5.93 -31.40 18.62
CA LEU A 88 6.12 -31.04 20.04
C LEU A 88 5.05 -31.69 20.93
N VAL A 89 3.77 -31.64 20.52
CA VAL A 89 2.67 -32.28 21.26
C VAL A 89 2.84 -33.82 21.32
N ILE A 90 3.24 -34.46 20.23
CA ILE A 90 3.46 -35.91 20.21
C ILE A 90 4.62 -36.29 21.14
N VAL A 91 5.74 -35.56 21.07
CA VAL A 91 6.91 -35.82 21.92
C VAL A 91 6.56 -35.63 23.40
N THR A 92 5.84 -34.57 23.77
CA THR A 92 5.42 -34.37 25.17
C THR A 92 4.51 -35.49 25.64
N VAL A 93 3.49 -35.88 24.86
CA VAL A 93 2.59 -37.00 25.21
C VAL A 93 3.38 -38.31 25.40
N LEU A 94 4.32 -38.62 24.52
CA LEU A 94 5.15 -39.83 24.63
C LEU A 94 6.01 -39.82 25.91
N LEU A 95 6.58 -38.67 26.29
CA LEU A 95 7.34 -38.53 27.54
C LEU A 95 6.47 -38.74 28.78
N PHE A 96 5.27 -38.17 28.82
CA PHE A 96 4.35 -38.32 29.96
C PHE A 96 3.65 -39.68 30.01
N SER A 97 3.49 -40.37 28.88
CA SER A 97 2.92 -41.73 28.85
C SER A 97 3.88 -42.83 29.33
N ARG A 98 5.17 -42.49 29.47
CA ARG A 98 6.25 -43.40 29.90
C ARG A 98 6.67 -43.19 31.36
N LEU A 99 6.08 -42.21 32.04
CA LEU A 99 6.26 -41.89 33.46
C LEU A 99 5.06 -42.41 34.25
#